data_AF-A0A6G7ZRY9-F1
#
_entry.id   AF-A0A6G7ZRY9-F1
#
_cell.length_a   1.000
_cell.length_b   1.000
_cell.length_c   1.000
_cell.angle_alpha   90.00
_cell.angle_beta   90.00
_cell.angle_gamma   90.00
#
_symmetry.space_group_name_H-M   'P 1'
#
loop_
_entity.id
_entity.type
_entity.pdbx_description
1 polymer ?
#
loop_
_entity_poly.entity_id
_entity_poly.type
_entity_poly.pdbx_seq_one_letter_code
_entity_poly.pdbx_strand_id
1 'polypeptide(L)'
;MIHRSFTAKVLLAVLATFPLHVLAQVQVQQAMPAPKPAQATKPLSSKPAVDPAAEAFGAWDKDRNGALSFPEFRAGWVQAQRMAELQARLRHQFMTVDVNDNKAIDPAEYGSLLLIKNAGKSAPQMSVFDANRDGKLEFNEYVKLVGTLAPKDSGKGAAK
;
A
#
# COMPACT_ATOMS: atom_id res chain seq x y z
N MET A 1 -30.44 -54.13 -0.70
CA MET A 1 -29.49 -52.98 -0.59
C MET A 1 -28.47 -53.36 0.46
N ILE A 2 -27.26 -53.74 0.04
CA ILE A 2 -26.24 -54.37 0.89
C ILE A 2 -25.17 -53.33 1.28
N HIS A 3 -24.71 -53.47 2.52
CA HIS A 3 -23.95 -52.56 3.37
C HIS A 3 -22.61 -52.05 2.82
N ARG A 4 -22.28 -50.80 3.17
CA ARG A 4 -20.91 -50.26 3.16
C ARG A 4 -20.24 -50.54 4.50
N SER A 5 -19.17 -51.33 4.50
CA SER A 5 -18.31 -51.59 5.65
C SER A 5 -16.99 -50.83 5.47
N PHE A 6 -16.67 -49.92 6.40
CA PHE A 6 -15.34 -49.35 6.56
C PHE A 6 -14.72 -49.96 7.83
N THR A 7 -13.66 -50.75 7.66
CA THR A 7 -12.88 -51.31 8.76
C THR A 7 -11.53 -50.62 8.84
N ALA A 8 -11.12 -50.32 10.07
CA ALA A 8 -10.03 -49.42 10.46
C ALA A 8 -8.68 -50.10 10.71
N LYS A 9 -7.70 -49.25 11.08
CA LYS A 9 -6.38 -49.49 11.73
C LYS A 9 -5.23 -49.76 10.75
N VAL A 10 -3.99 -49.30 10.95
CA VAL A 10 -3.07 -49.34 12.13
C VAL A 10 -1.97 -48.28 11.90
N LEU A 11 -1.73 -47.31 12.80
CA LEU A 11 -0.67 -47.23 13.84
C LEU A 11 0.79 -47.34 13.33
N LEU A 12 1.67 -46.38 13.67
CA LEU A 12 2.81 -46.60 14.59
C LEU A 12 3.67 -45.32 14.73
N ALA A 13 3.79 -44.82 15.96
CA ALA A 13 4.75 -43.82 16.39
C ALA A 13 6.08 -44.49 16.75
N VAL A 14 7.21 -43.87 16.42
CA VAL A 14 8.54 -44.30 16.89
C VAL A 14 9.15 -43.15 17.69
N LEU A 15 9.12 -43.29 19.01
CA LEU A 15 9.98 -42.58 19.95
C LEU A 15 11.27 -43.39 20.09
N ALA A 16 12.39 -42.83 19.67
CA ALA A 16 13.71 -43.41 19.89
C ALA A 16 14.43 -42.66 21.02
N THR A 17 14.52 -43.31 22.17
CA THR A 17 15.40 -42.99 23.30
C THR A 17 16.75 -43.67 23.12
N PHE A 18 17.87 -42.94 23.26
CA PHE A 18 19.22 -43.50 23.42
C PHE A 18 20.11 -42.49 24.18
N PRO A 19 21.22 -42.92 24.82
CA PRO A 19 21.53 -42.65 26.23
C PRO A 19 22.76 -41.75 26.44
N LEU A 20 23.01 -41.46 27.71
CA LEU A 20 24.06 -40.61 28.29
C LEU A 20 25.47 -41.26 28.23
N HIS A 21 26.48 -40.41 28.03
CA HIS A 21 27.95 -40.54 28.23
C HIS A 21 28.85 -41.12 27.12
N VAL A 22 29.81 -40.31 26.65
CA VAL A 22 31.27 -40.56 26.76
C VAL A 22 32.07 -39.29 26.37
N LEU A 23 33.19 -39.08 27.08
CA LEU A 23 34.12 -37.95 27.05
C LEU A 23 34.95 -37.81 25.75
N ALA A 24 35.24 -36.53 25.45
CA ALA A 24 36.46 -35.93 24.90
C ALA A 24 37.32 -36.70 23.87
N GLN A 25 37.45 -36.12 22.67
CA GLN A 25 38.75 -35.89 22.02
C GLN A 25 38.74 -34.58 21.22
N VAL A 26 39.60 -33.64 21.61
CA VAL A 26 39.99 -32.49 20.81
C VAL A 26 41.03 -32.99 19.81
N GLN A 27 40.65 -33.11 18.53
CA GLN A 27 41.61 -33.28 17.44
C GLN A 27 41.90 -31.92 16.82
N VAL A 28 43.18 -31.56 16.83
CA VAL A 28 43.75 -30.35 16.24
C VAL A 28 43.56 -30.42 14.71
N GLN A 29 42.61 -29.65 14.18
CA GLN A 29 42.41 -29.51 12.74
C GLN A 29 43.48 -28.57 12.17
N GLN A 30 44.25 -29.07 11.21
CA GLN A 30 45.30 -28.36 10.50
C GLN A 30 44.77 -27.15 9.71
N ALA A 31 45.57 -26.09 9.68
CA ALA A 31 45.26 -24.79 9.10
C ALA A 31 45.03 -24.84 7.58
N MET A 32 43.85 -24.38 7.14
CA MET A 32 43.62 -23.89 5.78
C MET A 32 44.04 -22.42 5.70
N PRO A 33 44.64 -21.93 4.59
CA PRO A 33 44.85 -20.50 4.40
C PRO A 33 43.49 -19.81 4.21
N ALA A 34 43.11 -18.99 5.18
CA ALA A 34 41.89 -18.19 5.13
C ALA A 34 41.98 -17.13 3.99
N PRO A 35 40.90 -16.91 3.23
CA PRO A 35 40.81 -15.76 2.33
C PRO A 35 40.82 -14.46 3.15
N LYS A 36 41.57 -13.47 2.67
CA LYS A 36 41.62 -12.09 3.18
C LYS A 36 40.22 -11.60 3.59
N PRO A 37 40.05 -10.93 4.74
CA PRO A 37 38.78 -10.30 5.08
C PRO A 37 38.47 -9.23 4.04
N ALA A 38 37.55 -9.54 3.14
CA ALA A 38 36.88 -8.55 2.32
C ALA A 38 36.22 -7.56 3.28
N GLN A 39 36.67 -6.31 3.18
CA GLN A 39 36.24 -5.20 4.00
C GLN A 39 34.73 -5.17 4.09
N ALA A 40 34.24 -5.09 5.32
CA ALA A 40 32.86 -4.79 5.65
C ALA A 40 32.38 -3.65 4.73
N THR A 41 31.47 -4.00 3.83
CA THR A 41 30.71 -3.02 3.08
C THR A 41 30.00 -2.16 4.12
N LYS A 42 30.42 -0.90 4.22
CA LYS A 42 29.69 0.13 4.95
C LYS A 42 28.21 0.00 4.53
N PRO A 43 27.25 -0.11 5.47
CA PRO A 43 25.85 -0.13 5.09
C PRO A 43 25.61 1.15 4.28
N LEU A 44 25.14 0.99 3.04
CA LEU A 44 24.61 2.10 2.27
C LEU A 44 23.62 2.81 3.19
N SER A 45 23.85 4.10 3.42
CA SER A 45 22.95 4.97 4.17
C SER A 45 21.56 4.86 3.55
N SER A 46 20.70 4.04 4.15
CA SER A 46 19.29 4.01 3.81
C SER A 46 18.72 5.35 4.26
N LYS A 47 18.25 6.14 3.29
CA LYS A 47 17.34 7.24 3.55
C LYS A 47 16.25 6.71 4.50
N PRO A 48 15.95 7.38 5.63
CA PRO A 48 14.94 6.88 6.55
C PRO A 48 13.66 6.61 5.77
N ALA A 49 13.14 5.38 5.87
CA ALA A 49 11.81 5.10 5.40
C ALA A 49 10.87 6.08 6.13
N VAL A 50 10.08 6.82 5.37
CA VAL A 50 9.06 7.71 5.93
C VAL A 50 8.11 6.83 6.73
N ASP A 51 7.95 7.11 8.03
CA ASP A 51 6.94 6.47 8.86
C ASP A 51 5.61 7.24 8.70
N PRO A 52 4.62 6.67 7.99
CA PRO A 52 3.35 7.36 7.75
C PRO A 52 2.59 7.66 9.04
N ALA A 53 2.79 6.86 10.10
CA ALA A 53 2.16 7.09 11.39
C ALA A 53 2.78 8.31 12.09
N ALA A 54 4.11 8.47 12.00
CA ALA A 54 4.81 9.63 12.53
C ALA A 54 4.40 10.93 11.80
N GLU A 55 4.22 10.88 10.48
CA GLU A 55 3.71 12.03 9.70
C GLU A 55 2.28 12.38 10.08
N ALA A 56 1.39 11.39 10.17
CA ALA A 56 0.00 11.61 10.58
C ALA A 56 -0.07 12.18 12.01
N PHE A 57 0.72 11.62 12.93
CA PHE A 57 0.83 12.10 14.29
C PHE A 57 1.28 13.56 14.32
N GLY A 58 2.39 13.91 13.66
CA GLY A 58 2.90 15.28 13.61
C GLY A 58 1.95 16.26 12.91
N ALA A 59 1.11 15.78 11.98
CA ALA A 59 0.07 16.61 11.38
C ALA A 59 -1.11 16.87 12.33
N TRP A 60 -1.38 15.95 13.28
CA TRP A 60 -2.52 15.99 14.19
C TRP A 60 -2.17 16.65 15.53
N ASP A 61 -0.95 16.45 16.04
CA ASP A 61 -0.39 17.09 17.23
C ASP A 61 -0.10 18.57 16.93
N LYS A 62 -1.07 19.44 17.26
CA LYS A 62 -1.03 20.87 16.90
C LYS A 62 -0.15 21.66 17.84
N ASP A 63 -0.16 21.30 19.11
CA ASP A 63 0.66 21.96 20.12
C ASP A 63 2.11 21.40 20.18
N ARG A 64 2.36 20.28 19.50
CA ARG A 64 3.67 19.61 19.39
C ARG A 64 4.19 19.14 20.74
N ASN A 65 3.29 18.73 21.64
CA ASN A 65 3.65 18.26 22.96
C ASN A 65 4.06 16.77 22.99
N GLY A 66 3.97 16.06 21.86
CA GLY A 66 4.31 14.65 21.76
C GLY A 66 3.18 13.71 22.18
N ALA A 67 1.96 14.23 22.37
CA ALA A 67 0.73 13.48 22.63
C ALA A 67 -0.44 14.09 21.83
N LEU A 68 -1.43 13.25 21.49
CA LEU A 68 -2.69 13.76 20.93
C LEU A 68 -3.71 13.96 22.04
N SER A 69 -4.11 15.20 22.25
CA SER A 69 -5.31 15.47 23.02
C SER A 69 -6.55 14.89 22.31
N PHE A 70 -7.62 14.60 23.07
CA PHE A 70 -8.86 14.09 22.47
C PHE A 70 -9.41 15.00 21.34
N PRO A 71 -9.41 16.34 21.46
CA PRO A 71 -9.80 17.22 20.37
C PRO A 71 -8.95 17.06 19.10
N GLU A 72 -7.63 16.94 19.23
CA GLU A 72 -6.70 16.74 18.11
C GLU A 72 -6.92 15.41 17.42
N PHE A 73 -7.00 14.32 18.20
CA PHE A 73 -7.32 13.00 17.69
C PHE A 73 -8.66 13.00 16.94
N ARG A 74 -9.71 13.58 17.53
CA ARG A 74 -11.03 13.66 16.90
C ARG A 74 -10.99 14.42 15.58
N ALA A 75 -10.30 15.57 15.54
CA ALA A 75 -10.18 16.36 14.32
C ALA A 75 -9.42 15.59 13.22
N GLY A 76 -8.30 14.96 13.57
CA GLY A 76 -7.51 14.12 12.68
C GLY A 76 -8.29 12.92 12.15
N TRP A 77 -9.00 12.22 13.03
CA TRP A 77 -9.82 11.06 12.68
C TRP A 77 -10.94 11.40 11.70
N VAL A 78 -11.71 12.46 11.95
CA VAL A 78 -12.78 12.89 11.04
C VAL A 78 -12.21 13.30 9.68
N GLN A 79 -11.02 13.91 9.64
CA GLN A 79 -10.35 14.21 8.38
C GLN A 79 -9.93 12.93 7.65
N ALA A 80 -9.34 11.96 8.37
CA ALA A 80 -8.93 10.68 7.79
C ALA A 80 -10.12 9.91 7.20
N GLN A 81 -11.25 9.86 7.91
CA GLN A 81 -12.49 9.24 7.40
C GLN A 81 -12.96 9.90 6.11
N ARG A 82 -13.00 11.24 6.07
CA ARG A 82 -13.38 11.98 4.85
C ARG A 82 -12.46 11.68 3.67
N MET A 83 -11.15 11.59 3.90
CA MET A 83 -10.19 11.25 2.85
C MET A 83 -10.38 9.79 2.37
N ALA A 84 -10.64 8.86 3.28
CA ALA A 84 -10.91 7.46 2.94
C ALA A 84 -12.20 7.31 2.10
N GLU A 85 -13.28 8.00 2.50
CA GLU A 85 -14.54 8.04 1.75
C GLU A 85 -14.35 8.65 0.35
N LEU A 86 -13.61 9.75 0.26
CA LEU A 86 -13.29 10.37 -1.03
C LEU A 86 -12.50 9.40 -1.92
N GLN A 87 -11.46 8.76 -1.39
CA GLN A 87 -10.68 7.79 -2.14
C GLN A 87 -11.52 6.60 -2.60
N ALA A 88 -12.41 6.08 -1.76
CA ALA A 88 -13.33 5.00 -2.12
C ALA A 88 -14.29 5.42 -3.25
N ARG A 89 -14.84 6.64 -3.16
CA ARG A 89 -15.70 7.20 -4.23
C ARG A 89 -14.93 7.35 -5.54
N LEU A 90 -13.71 7.89 -5.51
CA LEU A 90 -12.87 8.04 -6.70
C LEU A 90 -12.52 6.68 -7.32
N ARG A 91 -12.20 5.68 -6.49
CA ARG A 91 -11.97 4.29 -6.93
C ARG A 91 -13.19 3.73 -7.64
N HIS A 92 -14.38 3.89 -7.06
CA HIS A 92 -15.61 3.43 -7.68
C HIS A 92 -15.87 4.11 -9.03
N GLN A 93 -15.66 5.43 -9.12
CA GLN A 93 -15.82 6.17 -10.36
C GLN A 93 -14.83 5.72 -11.44
N PHE A 94 -13.58 5.51 -11.05
CA PHE A 94 -12.54 4.98 -11.93
C PHE A 94 -12.94 3.63 -12.52
N MET A 95 -13.39 2.69 -11.69
CA MET A 95 -13.86 1.37 -12.13
C MET A 95 -15.12 1.40 -12.99
N THR A 96 -15.92 2.48 -12.90
CA THR A 96 -17.12 2.62 -13.74
C THR A 96 -16.76 3.07 -15.16
N VAL A 97 -15.60 3.72 -15.33
CA VAL A 97 -15.14 4.28 -16.61
C VAL A 97 -14.19 3.32 -17.34
N ASP A 98 -13.40 2.55 -16.58
CA ASP A 98 -12.56 1.45 -17.07
C ASP A 98 -13.47 0.26 -17.48
N VAL A 99 -14.05 0.35 -18.68
CA VAL A 99 -15.03 -0.61 -19.21
C VAL A 99 -14.34 -1.93 -19.57
N ASN A 100 -13.08 -1.86 -20.00
CA ASN A 100 -12.32 -3.05 -20.38
C ASN A 100 -11.55 -3.70 -19.20
N ASP A 101 -11.70 -3.16 -17.98
CA ASP A 101 -11.11 -3.62 -16.72
C ASP A 101 -9.58 -3.77 -16.77
N ASN A 102 -8.90 -2.93 -17.56
CA ASN A 102 -7.45 -2.97 -17.71
C ASN A 102 -6.69 -2.25 -16.57
N LYS A 103 -7.44 -1.72 -15.58
CA LYS A 103 -6.96 -0.95 -14.41
C LYS A 103 -6.39 0.43 -14.76
N ALA A 104 -6.69 0.95 -15.95
CA ALA A 104 -6.31 2.27 -16.41
C ALA A 104 -7.37 2.83 -17.36
N ILE A 105 -7.49 4.16 -17.42
CA ILE A 105 -8.39 4.82 -18.37
C ILE A 105 -7.64 5.02 -19.68
N ASP A 106 -8.12 4.41 -20.75
CA ASP A 106 -7.53 4.54 -22.07
C ASP A 106 -8.09 5.74 -22.87
N PRO A 107 -7.51 6.09 -24.04
CA PRO A 107 -7.99 7.22 -24.85
C PRO A 107 -9.46 7.12 -25.27
N ALA A 108 -10.00 5.91 -25.47
CA ALA A 108 -11.38 5.71 -25.86
C ALA A 108 -12.34 5.97 -24.68
N GLU A 109 -11.90 5.62 -23.46
CA GLU A 109 -12.64 5.84 -22.22
C GLU A 109 -12.55 7.29 -21.74
N TYR A 110 -11.43 7.97 -21.98
CA TYR A 110 -11.17 9.34 -21.52
C TYR A 110 -12.26 10.34 -21.90
N GLY A 111 -12.68 10.34 -23.17
CA GLY A 111 -13.73 11.25 -23.67
C GLY A 111 -15.11 10.98 -23.07
N SER A 112 -15.32 9.80 -22.48
CA SER A 112 -16.58 9.43 -21.85
C SER A 112 -16.75 10.02 -20.44
N LEU A 113 -15.64 10.44 -19.81
CA LEU A 113 -15.60 11.01 -18.46
C LEU A 113 -16.54 12.22 -18.35
N LEU A 114 -17.43 12.20 -17.37
CA LEU A 114 -18.36 13.30 -17.12
C LEU A 114 -17.63 14.63 -16.88
N LEU A 115 -16.47 14.61 -16.20
CA LEU A 115 -15.65 15.80 -15.97
C LEU A 115 -15.10 16.39 -17.27
N ILE A 116 -14.70 15.54 -18.22
CA ILE A 116 -14.21 15.96 -19.54
C ILE A 116 -15.36 16.51 -20.38
N LYS A 117 -16.52 15.83 -20.37
CA LYS A 117 -17.74 16.32 -21.02
C LYS A 117 -18.18 17.68 -20.49
N ASN A 118 -18.12 17.88 -19.17
CA ASN A 118 -18.48 19.15 -18.53
C ASN A 118 -17.47 20.27 -18.82
N ALA A 119 -16.17 19.94 -18.90
CA ALA A 119 -15.14 20.92 -19.25
C ALA A 119 -15.18 21.33 -20.73
N GLY A 120 -15.68 20.45 -21.60
CA GLY A 120 -15.89 20.73 -23.02
C GLY A 120 -14.60 21.16 -23.71
N LYS A 121 -14.60 22.33 -24.36
CA LYS A 121 -13.40 22.87 -25.05
C LYS A 121 -12.25 23.21 -24.11
N SER A 122 -12.54 23.41 -22.83
CA SER A 122 -11.53 23.67 -21.79
C SER A 122 -10.99 22.39 -21.17
N ALA A 123 -11.43 21.22 -21.65
CA ALA A 123 -10.93 19.95 -21.15
C ALA A 123 -9.42 19.83 -21.42
N PRO A 124 -8.61 19.52 -20.39
CA PRO A 124 -7.21 19.22 -20.58
C PRO A 124 -7.05 17.97 -21.45
N GLN A 125 -5.89 17.84 -22.09
CA GLN A 125 -5.54 16.60 -22.76
C GLN A 125 -5.19 15.54 -21.72
N MET A 126 -5.47 14.27 -22.03
CA MET A 126 -5.13 13.14 -21.15
C MET A 126 -3.63 13.10 -20.81
N SER A 127 -2.79 13.38 -21.81
CA SER A 127 -1.33 13.42 -21.69
C SER A 127 -0.78 14.42 -20.66
N VAL A 128 -1.60 15.38 -20.21
CA VAL A 128 -1.22 16.30 -19.11
C VAL A 128 -1.10 15.56 -17.78
N PHE A 129 -1.82 14.46 -17.61
CA PHE A 129 -1.86 13.68 -16.37
C PHE A 129 -1.11 12.35 -16.45
N ASP A 130 -0.89 11.84 -17.66
CA ASP A 130 -0.08 10.65 -17.97
C ASP A 130 1.41 10.93 -17.71
N ALA A 131 1.82 10.70 -16.46
CA ALA A 131 3.16 10.98 -15.97
C ALA A 131 4.15 9.89 -16.36
N ASN A 132 3.70 8.64 -16.44
CA ASN A 132 4.54 7.50 -16.82
C ASN A 132 4.69 7.36 -18.36
N ARG A 133 3.86 8.08 -19.15
CA ARG A 133 3.82 8.12 -20.62
C ARG A 133 3.46 6.80 -21.27
N ASP A 134 2.59 6.02 -20.63
CA ASP A 134 2.10 4.76 -21.18
C ASP A 134 0.86 4.91 -22.08
N GLY A 135 0.34 6.14 -22.21
CA GLY A 135 -0.82 6.45 -23.03
C GLY A 135 -2.15 6.10 -22.38
N LYS A 136 -2.18 5.84 -21.07
CA LYS A 136 -3.37 5.59 -20.25
C LYS A 136 -3.29 6.44 -18.99
N LEU A 137 -4.35 6.46 -18.19
CA LEU A 137 -4.33 7.04 -16.85
C LEU A 137 -4.52 5.97 -15.79
N GLU A 138 -3.48 5.75 -14.99
CA GLU A 138 -3.57 4.98 -13.77
C GLU A 138 -4.39 5.72 -12.70
N PHE A 139 -4.81 5.02 -11.64
CA PHE A 139 -5.65 5.60 -10.59
C PHE A 139 -5.05 6.90 -9.98
N ASN A 140 -3.74 6.93 -9.73
CA ASN A 140 -3.08 8.10 -9.14
C ASN A 140 -3.08 9.32 -10.08
N GLU A 141 -3.07 9.10 -11.39
CA GLU A 141 -3.11 10.14 -12.41
C GLU A 141 -4.54 10.64 -12.61
N TYR A 142 -5.50 9.72 -12.59
CA TYR A 142 -6.92 10.05 -12.55
C TYR A 142 -7.28 10.93 -11.35
N VAL A 143 -6.76 10.66 -10.15
CA VAL A 143 -7.00 11.51 -8.96
C VAL A 143 -6.56 12.96 -9.21
N LYS A 144 -5.43 13.19 -9.91
CA LYS A 144 -4.96 14.54 -10.26
C LYS A 144 -5.90 15.23 -11.25
N LEU A 145 -6.40 14.48 -12.25
CA LEU A 145 -7.39 14.97 -13.19
C LEU A 145 -8.66 15.42 -12.47
N VAL A 146 -9.18 14.60 -11.57
CA VAL A 146 -10.37 14.94 -10.79
C VAL A 146 -10.10 16.16 -9.91
N GLY A 147 -8.95 16.25 -9.23
CA GLY A 147 -8.59 17.42 -8.43
C GLY A 147 -8.45 18.72 -9.24
N THR A 148 -8.14 18.62 -10.54
CA THR A 148 -8.01 19.77 -11.45
C THR A 148 -9.36 20.24 -12.00
N LEU A 149 -10.27 19.29 -12.29
CA LEU A 149 -11.53 19.58 -12.97
C LEU A 149 -12.76 19.58 -12.05
N ALA A 150 -12.67 18.99 -10.86
CA ALA A 150 -13.74 19.08 -9.88
C ALA A 150 -13.96 20.56 -9.54
N PRO A 151 -15.23 21.01 -9.45
CA PRO A 151 -15.53 22.32 -8.90
C PRO A 151 -14.85 22.40 -7.54
N LYS A 152 -13.88 23.32 -7.38
CA LYS A 152 -13.49 23.73 -6.03
C LYS A 152 -14.77 24.25 -5.41
N ASP A 153 -15.23 23.63 -4.34
CA ASP A 153 -16.28 24.19 -3.50
C ASP A 153 -15.85 25.63 -3.16
N SER A 154 -16.35 26.57 -3.96
CA SER A 154 -16.19 27.98 -3.71
C SER A 154 -16.98 28.21 -2.45
N GLY A 155 -16.27 28.35 -1.33
CA GLY A 155 -16.80 28.70 -0.02
C GLY A 155 -17.55 30.03 -0.06
N LYS A 156 -18.72 30.05 -0.69
CA LYS A 156 -19.76 31.03 -0.46
C LYS A 156 -20.59 30.48 0.69
N GLY A 157 -20.18 30.85 1.90
CA GLY A 157 -21.14 31.03 2.97
C GLY A 157 -22.27 31.89 2.42
N ALA A 158 -23.45 31.28 2.27
CA ALA A 158 -24.68 32.01 2.13
C ALA A 158 -24.91 32.68 3.48
N ALA A 159 -24.40 33.90 3.62
CA ALA A 159 -24.89 34.84 4.61
C ALA A 159 -26.39 35.01 4.37
N LYS A 160 -27.18 34.60 5.35
CA LYS A 160 -28.49 35.17 5.65
C LYS A 160 -28.52 35.45 7.13
#